data_AF-A0A6L9ZSB9-F1
#
_entry.id   AF-A0A6L9ZSB9-F1
#
_cell.length_a   1.000
_cell.length_b   1.000
_cell.length_c   1.000
_cell.angle_alpha   90.00
_cell.angle_beta   90.00
_cell.angle_gamma   90.00
#
_symmetry.space_group_name_H-M   'P 1'
#
loop_
_entity.id
_entity.type
_entity.pdbx_description
1 polymer ?
#
loop_
_entity_poly.entity_id
_entity_poly.type
_entity_poly.pdbx_seq_one_letter_code
_entity_poly.pdbx_strand_id
1 'polypeptide(L)' 'MTKITFNHVIPQFRIFDVDKAKEFYLKFLGFELKWEYRSDEASPVYMEVSKADFSIHLTENHGDCCPGSSVFM' A
#
# COMPACT_ATOMS: atom_id res chain seq x y z
N MET A 1 -1.51 -2.96 -34.79
CA MET A 1 -1.55 -3.38 -33.37
C MET A 1 -2.02 -2.19 -32.55
N THR A 2 -3.09 -2.34 -31.77
CA THR A 2 -3.61 -1.26 -30.90
C THR A 2 -2.68 -1.10 -29.69
N LYS A 3 -2.28 0.14 -29.40
CA LYS A 3 -1.42 0.45 -28.25
C LYS A 3 -2.25 0.39 -26.96
N ILE A 4 -1.91 -0.53 -26.07
CA ILE A 4 -2.48 -0.57 -24.72
C ILE A 4 -1.78 0.51 -23.88
N THR A 5 -2.57 1.28 -23.12
CA THR A 5 -2.07 2.31 -22.19
C THR A 5 -2.71 2.07 -20.83
N PHE A 6 -1.91 2.11 -19.77
CA PHE A 6 -2.38 2.05 -18.39
C PHE A 6 -2.34 3.47 -17.82
N ASN A 7 -3.45 3.91 -17.23
CA ASN A 7 -3.55 5.28 -16.69
C ASN A 7 -3.05 5.37 -15.25
N HIS A 8 -3.13 4.29 -14.48
CA HIS A 8 -2.70 4.22 -13.08
C HIS A 8 -2.14 2.82 -12.78
N VAL A 9 -1.07 2.79 -12.00
CA VAL A 9 -0.49 1.58 -11.42
C VAL A 9 -0.38 1.83 -9.92
N ILE A 10 -0.96 0.93 -9.11
CA ILE A 10 -0.91 1.02 -7.65
C ILE A 10 -0.07 -0.17 -7.16
N PRO A 11 1.19 0.07 -6.74
CA PRO A 11 2.00 -0.99 -6.18
C PRO A 11 1.45 -1.38 -4.81
N GLN A 12 1.64 -2.65 -4.47
CA GLN A 12 1.28 -3.19 -3.17
C GLN A 12 2.52 -3.66 -2.42
N PHE A 13 2.66 -3.31 -1.15
CA PHE A 13 3.79 -3.71 -0.31
C PHE A 13 3.35 -4.40 0.99
N ARG A 14 4.17 -5.36 1.41
CA ARG A 14 4.00 -6.15 2.62
C ARG A 14 4.57 -5.37 3.84
N ILE A 15 3.71 -4.92 4.76
CA ILE A 15 4.04 -4.33 6.09
C ILE A 15 3.83 -5.27 7.31
N PHE A 16 4.79 -5.43 8.21
CA PHE A 16 4.65 -6.37 9.35
C PHE A 16 4.08 -5.76 10.63
N ASP A 17 4.01 -4.44 10.68
CA ASP A 17 3.59 -3.67 11.85
C ASP A 17 2.91 -2.40 11.33
N VAL A 18 1.60 -2.28 11.58
CA VAL A 18 0.76 -1.18 11.06
C VAL A 18 1.17 0.15 11.63
N ASP A 19 1.53 0.21 12.90
CA ASP A 19 1.88 1.47 13.55
C ASP A 19 3.21 1.99 13.00
N LYS A 20 4.19 1.12 12.82
CA LYS A 20 5.46 1.46 12.16
C LYS A 20 5.26 1.85 10.69
N ALA A 21 4.38 1.15 9.98
CA ALA A 21 4.05 1.50 8.60
C ALA A 21 3.42 2.89 8.53
N LYS A 22 2.46 3.21 9.40
CA LYS A 22 1.83 4.53 9.45
C LYS A 22 2.82 5.62 9.86
N GLU A 23 3.72 5.35 10.80
CA GLU A 23 4.80 6.27 11.14
C GLU A 23 5.67 6.58 9.92
N PHE A 24 6.11 5.55 9.19
CA PHE A 24 6.96 5.73 8.02
C PHE A 24 6.24 6.40 6.85
N TYR A 25 5.12 5.84 6.39
CA TYR A 25 4.43 6.34 5.20
C TYR A 25 3.71 7.67 5.47
N LEU A 26 2.99 7.81 6.59
CA LEU A 26 2.19 9.01 6.84
C LEU A 26 3.00 10.13 7.47
N LYS A 27 3.74 9.85 8.54
CA LYS A 27 4.45 10.90 9.30
C LYS A 27 5.77 11.29 8.66
N PHE A 28 6.58 10.31 8.24
CA PHE A 28 7.90 10.58 7.67
C PHE A 28 7.84 10.94 6.18
N LEU A 29 7.20 10.10 5.36
CA LEU A 29 7.12 10.32 3.91
C LEU A 29 6.01 11.30 3.49
N GLY A 30 5.06 11.62 4.39
CA GLY A 30 3.99 12.59 4.13
C GLY A 30 2.92 12.09 3.18
N PHE A 31 2.62 10.79 3.18
CA PHE A 31 1.42 10.25 2.54
C PHE A 31 0.19 10.53 3.41
N GLU A 32 -0.98 10.51 2.79
CA GLU A 32 -2.28 10.57 3.45
C GLU A 32 -2.91 9.18 3.46
N LEU A 33 -3.52 8.79 4.57
CA LEU A 33 -4.36 7.60 4.64
C LEU A 33 -5.66 7.87 3.90
N LYS A 34 -6.00 7.07 2.89
CA LYS A 34 -7.25 7.20 2.14
C LYS A 34 -8.34 6.29 2.69
N TRP A 35 -7.99 5.06 3.00
CA TRP A 35 -8.87 4.12 3.66
C TRP A 35 -8.06 3.01 4.33
N GLU A 36 -8.68 2.39 5.33
CA GLU A 36 -8.17 1.21 6.02
C GLU A 36 -9.30 0.20 6.12
N TYR A 37 -8.96 -1.06 5.85
CA TYR A 37 -9.89 -2.18 5.91
C TYR A 37 -9.32 -3.29 6.81
N ARG A 38 -10.21 -3.81 7.64
CA ARG A 38 -10.08 -5.07 8.36
C ARG A 38 -11.42 -5.79 8.31
N SER A 39 -11.41 -7.11 8.15
CA SER A 39 -12.64 -7.92 8.25
C SER A 39 -13.13 -8.07 9.69
N ASP A 40 -12.22 -8.06 10.66
CA ASP A 40 -12.49 -8.04 12.11
C ASP A 40 -11.30 -7.39 12.86
N GLU A 41 -11.39 -7.22 14.18
CA GLU A 41 -10.36 -6.54 14.98
C GLU A 41 -8.99 -7.23 14.94
N ALA A 42 -8.93 -8.55 14.74
CA ALA A 42 -7.70 -9.33 14.73
C ALA A 42 -7.17 -9.63 13.32
N SER A 43 -7.96 -9.31 12.29
CA SER A 43 -7.64 -9.57 10.89
C SER A 43 -6.53 -8.66 10.39
N PRO A 44 -5.67 -9.14 9.47
CA PRO A 44 -4.64 -8.31 8.83
C PRO A 44 -5.22 -7.02 8.22
N VAL A 45 -4.51 -5.89 8.38
CA VAL A 45 -4.84 -4.64 7.66
C VAL A 45 -4.64 -4.79 6.18
N TYR A 46 -5.54 -4.17 5.45
CA TYR A 46 -5.29 -3.67 4.11
C TYR A 46 -5.58 -2.17 4.07
N MET A 47 -4.66 -1.34 3.58
CA MET A 47 -4.85 0.11 3.54
C MET A 47 -4.27 0.74 2.29
N GLU A 48 -4.86 1.86 1.87
CA GLU A 48 -4.30 2.73 0.84
C GLU A 48 -3.75 4.01 1.45
N VAL A 49 -2.54 4.34 1.04
CA VAL A 49 -1.91 5.62 1.32
C VAL A 49 -1.59 6.30 0.00
N SER A 50 -1.74 7.62 -0.08
CA SER A 50 -1.43 8.36 -1.30
C SER A 50 -0.62 9.63 -1.03
N LYS A 51 0.15 10.07 -2.02
CA LYS A 51 0.84 11.35 -2.01
C LYS A 51 0.75 11.96 -3.41
N ALA A 52 0.12 13.13 -3.51
CA ALA A 52 -0.30 13.70 -4.80
C ALA A 52 -1.11 12.67 -5.62
N ASP A 53 -0.75 12.45 -6.89
CA ASP A 53 -1.48 11.54 -7.79
C ASP A 53 -0.98 10.09 -7.70
N PHE A 54 -0.17 9.76 -6.69
CA PHE A 54 0.44 8.45 -6.51
C PHE A 54 -0.10 7.73 -5.27
N SER A 55 -0.69 6.56 -5.46
CA SER A 55 -1.21 5.68 -4.40
C SER A 55 -0.32 4.45 -4.22
N ILE A 56 -0.28 3.94 -2.99
CA ILE A 56 0.35 2.68 -2.60
C ILE A 56 -0.66 1.89 -1.75
N HIS A 57 -0.78 0.60 -2.02
CA HIS A 57 -1.48 -0.33 -1.15
C HIS A 57 -0.51 -0.99 -0.18
N LEU A 58 -0.89 -1.05 1.09
CA LEU A 58 -0.13 -1.66 2.17
C LEU A 58 -0.98 -2.77 2.78
N THR A 59 -0.44 -3.98 2.85
CA THR A 59 -1.16 -5.15 3.34
C THR A 59 -0.35 -5.84 4.42
N GLU A 60 -1.02 -6.28 5.49
CA GLU A 60 -0.52 -7.23 6.50
C GLU A 60 -0.74 -8.70 6.10
N ASN A 61 -1.52 -8.96 5.05
CA ASN A 61 -1.85 -10.32 4.65
C ASN A 61 -0.62 -10.97 3.98
N HIS A 62 -0.21 -12.13 4.49
CA HIS A 62 0.92 -12.90 3.96
C HIS A 62 0.69 -13.38 2.52
N GLY A 63 -0.55 -13.66 2.13
CA GLY A 63 -0.89 -14.16 0.79
C GLY A 63 -0.81 -13.12 -0.33
N ASP A 64 -0.74 -11.83 0.04
CA ASP A 64 -0.93 -10.73 -0.90
C ASP A 64 0.36 -10.34 -1.64
N CYS A 65 1.52 -10.32 -0.95
CA CYS A 65 2.79 -9.83 -1.48
C CYS A 65 4.01 -10.52 -0.85
N CYS A 66 5.08 -10.65 -1.64
CA CYS A 66 6.39 -11.12 -1.15
C CYS A 66 7.15 -10.00 -0.39
N PRO A 67 7.63 -10.24 0.84
CA PRO A 67 8.51 -9.32 1.56
C PRO A 67 9.82 -9.03 0.81
N GLY A 68 10.37 -7.82 0.96
CA GLY A 68 11.64 -7.43 0.33
C GLY A 68 11.57 -7.15 -1.18
N SER A 69 10.39 -7.24 -1.78
CA SER A 69 10.17 -6.87 -3.19
C SER A 69 10.42 -5.39 -3.43
N SER A 70 10.89 -5.05 -4.63
CA SER A 70 11.07 -3.67 -5.09
C SER A 70 10.26 -3.43 -6.37
N VAL A 71 9.64 -2.27 -6.47
CA VAL A 71 8.90 -1.83 -7.66
C VAL A 71 9.47 -0.50 -8.14
N PHE A 72 9.71 -0.39 -9.44
CA PHE A 72 10.11 0.85 -10.13
C PHE A 72 8.99 1.24 -11.08
N MET A 73 8.48 2.48 -10.98
CA MET A 73 7.38 3.02 -11.79
C MET A 73 7.80 4.33 -12.44
#